data_AF-A0A958KD43-F1
#
_entry.id   AF-A0A958KD43-F1
#
_cell.length_a   1.000
_cell.length_b   1.000
_cell.length_c   1.000
_cell.angle_alpha   90.00
_cell.angle_beta   90.00
_cell.angle_gamma   90.00
#
_symmetry.space_group_name_H-M   'P 1'
#
loop_
_entity.id
_entity.type
_entity.pdbx_description
1 polymer ?
#
loop_
_entity_poly.entity_id
_entity_poly.type
_entity_poly.pdbx_seq_one_letter_code
_entity_poly.pdbx_strand_id
1 'polypeptide(L)'
;VIVKAATEVINGKLDEHFVLDIFQTGSGTSTNMNTNEVIANRAIQLLGGQLGDRSLIHPNDHVNMSQSSNDVIPTAIHVSAYLGAKKSLIPALEELQSGLEKKAQMFSDVIKSGRTHLQDATPITLGQEFSGYAAQIKLSKERVLSALERIRELALGGTAVGTGLNTHPEFAKK
;
A
#
# COMPACT_ATOMS: atom_id res chain seq x y z
N VAL A 1 -17.02 -0.73 -19.94
CA VAL A 1 -15.67 -0.65 -20.53
C VAL A 1 -14.62 -0.03 -19.60
N ILE A 2 -14.94 1.03 -18.86
CA ILE A 2 -14.03 1.68 -17.89
C ILE A 2 -13.45 0.66 -16.89
N VAL A 3 -14.30 -0.18 -16.29
CA VAL A 3 -13.85 -1.25 -15.37
C VAL A 3 -12.80 -2.17 -16.01
N LYS A 4 -12.99 -2.57 -17.27
CA LYS A 4 -12.05 -3.45 -17.99
C LYS A 4 -10.70 -2.75 -18.19
N ALA A 5 -10.70 -1.47 -18.57
CA ALA A 5 -9.49 -0.67 -18.70
C ALA A 5 -8.78 -0.49 -17.35
N ALA A 6 -9.52 -0.17 -16.29
CA ALA A 6 -8.97 -0.07 -14.93
C ALA A 6 -8.39 -1.41 -14.44
N THR A 7 -9.01 -2.55 -14.79
CA THR A 7 -8.45 -3.88 -14.52
C THR A 7 -7.12 -4.11 -15.24
N GLU A 8 -6.92 -3.59 -16.45
CA GLU A 8 -5.62 -3.67 -17.12
C GLU A 8 -4.54 -2.85 -16.41
N VAL A 9 -4.89 -1.66 -15.88
CA VAL A 9 -4.01 -0.86 -15.01
C VAL A 9 -3.67 -1.64 -13.72
N ILE A 10 -4.66 -2.18 -13.02
CA ILE A 10 -4.46 -2.96 -11.77
C ILE A 10 -3.52 -4.14 -11.99
N ASN A 11 -3.53 -4.74 -13.18
CA ASN A 11 -2.69 -5.88 -13.54
C ASN A 11 -1.31 -5.49 -14.09
N GLY A 12 -0.93 -4.20 -14.05
CA GLY A 12 0.38 -3.71 -14.50
C GLY A 12 0.58 -3.70 -16.02
N LYS A 13 -0.48 -3.85 -16.82
CA LYS A 13 -0.37 -3.94 -18.29
C LYS A 13 -0.09 -2.60 -18.97
N LEU A 14 -0.25 -1.51 -18.24
CA LEU A 14 -0.23 -0.14 -18.76
C LEU A 14 0.77 0.75 -17.98
N ASP A 15 1.70 0.14 -17.22
CA ASP A 15 2.62 0.86 -16.33
C ASP A 15 3.49 1.88 -17.07
N GLU A 16 3.86 1.58 -18.32
CA GLU A 16 4.65 2.48 -19.18
C GLU A 16 3.97 3.83 -19.47
N HIS A 17 2.65 3.95 -19.24
CA HIS A 17 1.88 5.17 -19.46
C HIS A 17 1.80 6.08 -18.23
N PHE A 18 2.40 5.68 -17.11
CA PHE A 18 2.48 6.46 -15.87
C PHE A 18 3.87 7.09 -15.73
N VAL A 19 4.07 8.22 -16.41
CA VAL A 19 5.40 8.86 -16.57
C VAL A 19 5.69 9.98 -15.57
N LEU A 20 4.74 10.26 -14.66
CA LEU A 20 4.86 11.36 -13.71
C LEU A 20 5.77 10.99 -12.52
N ASP A 21 6.64 11.93 -12.16
CA ASP A 21 7.52 11.80 -10.99
C ASP A 21 6.79 12.13 -9.67
N ILE A 22 7.38 11.72 -8.55
CA ILE A 22 6.90 12.01 -7.20
C ILE A 22 6.87 13.51 -6.90
N PHE A 23 7.73 14.29 -7.53
CA PHE A 23 7.84 15.75 -7.38
C PHE A 23 6.80 16.48 -8.25
N GLN A 24 5.54 16.33 -7.88
CA GLN A 24 4.38 16.96 -8.50
C GLN A 24 3.63 17.84 -7.48
N THR A 25 2.42 18.28 -7.82
CA THR A 25 1.54 18.95 -6.84
C THR A 25 1.33 18.09 -5.59
N GLY A 26 1.33 18.72 -4.41
CA GLY A 26 1.22 18.00 -3.12
C GLY A 26 -0.09 17.24 -2.93
N SER A 27 -1.13 17.58 -3.70
CA SER A 27 -2.40 16.84 -3.76
C SER A 27 -2.35 15.58 -4.63
N GLY A 28 -1.27 15.35 -5.39
CA GLY A 28 -1.16 14.25 -6.36
C GLY A 28 -2.12 14.36 -7.56
N THR A 29 -2.69 15.54 -7.82
CA THR A 29 -3.67 15.75 -8.89
C THR A 29 -3.14 15.35 -10.27
N SER A 30 -1.85 15.56 -10.55
CA SER A 30 -1.25 15.15 -11.82
C SER A 30 -1.34 13.62 -12.01
N THR A 31 -1.01 12.84 -10.98
CA THR A 31 -1.17 11.36 -10.99
C THR A 31 -2.63 10.93 -11.10
N ASN A 32 -3.54 11.60 -10.40
CA ASN A 32 -4.98 11.34 -10.53
C ASN A 32 -5.44 11.54 -11.99
N MET A 33 -5.06 12.65 -12.59
CA MET A 33 -5.43 12.97 -13.99
C MET A 33 -4.77 12.02 -14.99
N ASN A 34 -3.49 11.67 -14.81
CA ASN A 34 -2.82 10.69 -15.64
C ASN A 34 -3.53 9.32 -15.59
N THR A 35 -3.94 8.89 -14.39
CA THR A 35 -4.73 7.66 -14.21
C THR A 35 -6.06 7.74 -14.94
N ASN A 36 -6.79 8.85 -14.79
CA ASN A 36 -8.06 9.08 -15.47
C ASN A 36 -7.91 9.05 -17.00
N GLU A 37 -6.87 9.68 -17.53
CA GLU A 37 -6.60 9.76 -18.97
C GLU A 37 -6.16 8.41 -19.55
N VAL A 38 -5.31 7.65 -18.85
CA VAL A 38 -4.92 6.29 -19.28
C VAL A 38 -6.14 5.37 -19.33
N ILE A 39 -6.96 5.37 -18.28
CA ILE A 39 -8.17 4.55 -18.21
C ILE A 39 -9.18 4.97 -19.29
N ALA A 40 -9.41 6.27 -19.47
CA ALA A 40 -10.35 6.78 -20.47
C ALA A 40 -9.91 6.39 -21.88
N ASN A 41 -8.66 6.68 -22.24
CA ASN A 41 -8.10 6.34 -23.54
C ASN A 41 -8.13 4.85 -23.82
N ARG A 42 -7.81 4.03 -22.82
CA ARG A 42 -7.88 2.58 -22.98
C ARG A 42 -9.33 2.11 -23.15
N ALA A 43 -10.27 2.67 -22.40
CA ALA A 43 -11.68 2.37 -22.57
C ALA A 43 -12.21 2.76 -23.96
N ILE A 44 -11.74 3.87 -24.52
CA ILE A 44 -12.06 4.33 -25.89
C ILE A 44 -11.54 3.33 -26.93
N GLN A 45 -10.28 2.89 -26.81
CA GLN A 45 -9.72 1.86 -27.70
C GLN A 45 -10.53 0.55 -27.63
N LEU A 46 -10.97 0.14 -26.44
CA LEU A 46 -11.80 -1.06 -26.25
C LEU A 46 -13.20 -0.92 -26.89
N LEU A 47 -13.66 0.30 -27.15
CA LEU A 47 -14.89 0.60 -27.90
C LEU A 47 -14.65 0.73 -29.41
N GLY A 48 -13.40 0.63 -29.89
CA GLY A 48 -13.04 0.87 -31.29
C GLY A 48 -12.93 2.35 -31.67
N GLY A 49 -12.93 3.27 -30.69
CA GLY A 49 -12.75 4.70 -30.92
C GLY A 49 -11.27 5.12 -31.08
N GLN A 50 -11.05 6.38 -31.40
CA GLN A 50 -9.70 6.97 -31.54
C GLN A 50 -9.21 7.51 -30.19
N LEU A 51 -7.90 7.36 -29.92
CA LEU A 51 -7.27 7.95 -28.73
C LEU A 51 -7.55 9.44 -28.64
N GLY A 52 -7.93 9.92 -27.45
CA GLY A 52 -8.30 11.31 -27.21
C GLY A 52 -9.76 11.66 -27.53
N ASP A 53 -10.58 10.72 -28.03
CA ASP A 53 -12.00 10.97 -28.26
C ASP A 53 -12.79 11.02 -26.94
N ARG A 54 -12.80 12.20 -26.33
CA ARG A 54 -13.46 12.47 -25.05
C ARG A 54 -14.99 12.43 -25.13
N SER A 55 -15.58 12.38 -26.32
CA SER A 55 -17.04 12.24 -26.48
C SER A 55 -17.52 10.83 -26.12
N LEU A 56 -16.66 9.82 -26.30
CA LEU A 56 -16.94 8.44 -25.91
C LEU A 56 -16.71 8.23 -24.42
N ILE A 57 -15.51 8.55 -23.92
CA ILE A 57 -15.18 8.47 -22.50
C ILE A 57 -14.41 9.72 -22.05
N HIS A 58 -15.07 10.58 -21.26
CA HIS A 58 -14.40 11.75 -20.67
C HIS A 58 -13.61 11.35 -19.42
N PRO A 59 -12.30 11.69 -19.31
CA PRO A 59 -11.50 11.38 -18.13
C PRO A 59 -12.11 11.94 -16.83
N ASN A 60 -12.63 13.17 -16.87
CA ASN A 60 -13.22 13.78 -15.68
C ASN A 60 -14.67 13.35 -15.45
N ASP A 61 -15.49 13.30 -16.50
CA ASP A 61 -16.95 13.23 -16.32
C ASP A 61 -17.40 11.78 -16.19
N HIS A 62 -16.59 10.82 -16.65
CA HIS A 62 -16.88 9.39 -16.53
C HIS A 62 -15.91 8.66 -15.60
N VAL A 63 -14.59 8.86 -15.72
CA VAL A 63 -13.62 8.11 -14.89
C VAL A 63 -13.48 8.74 -13.50
N ASN A 64 -13.39 10.07 -13.43
CA ASN A 64 -13.30 10.84 -12.18
C ASN A 64 -14.68 11.26 -11.63
N MET A 65 -15.78 10.69 -12.14
CA MET A 65 -17.13 11.02 -11.67
C MET A 65 -17.23 10.78 -10.17
N SER A 66 -17.86 11.73 -9.45
CA SER A 66 -18.11 11.64 -8.01
C SER A 66 -16.86 11.64 -7.11
N GLN A 67 -15.71 12.04 -7.66
CA GLN A 67 -14.40 11.98 -7.00
C GLN A 67 -13.68 13.34 -7.03
N SER A 68 -12.69 13.49 -6.16
CA SER A 68 -11.70 14.57 -6.17
C SER A 68 -10.29 13.98 -6.10
N SER A 69 -9.26 14.65 -6.62
CA SER A 69 -7.89 14.23 -6.30
C SER A 69 -7.64 14.23 -4.78
N ASN A 70 -8.35 15.08 -4.04
CA ASN A 70 -8.16 15.29 -2.61
C ASN A 70 -8.70 14.14 -1.76
N ASP A 71 -9.59 13.28 -2.29
CA ASP A 71 -10.05 12.07 -1.59
C ASP A 71 -9.54 10.78 -2.25
N VAL A 72 -9.30 10.78 -3.57
CA VAL A 72 -8.73 9.64 -4.29
C VAL A 72 -7.27 9.40 -3.95
N ILE A 73 -6.42 10.42 -3.96
CA ILE A 73 -4.97 10.22 -3.74
C ILE A 73 -4.66 9.72 -2.31
N PRO A 74 -5.22 10.30 -1.23
CA PRO A 74 -5.04 9.74 0.11
C PRO A 74 -5.57 8.30 0.23
N THR A 75 -6.69 7.99 -0.43
CA THR A 75 -7.24 6.63 -0.51
C THR A 75 -6.27 5.68 -1.20
N ALA A 76 -5.72 6.06 -2.35
CA ALA A 76 -4.74 5.26 -3.08
C ALA A 76 -3.46 5.00 -2.25
N ILE A 77 -2.99 6.01 -1.49
CA ILE A 77 -1.87 5.86 -0.56
C ILE A 77 -2.19 4.82 0.52
N HIS A 78 -3.36 4.93 1.17
CA HIS A 78 -3.78 4.00 2.22
C HIS A 78 -3.93 2.57 1.70
N VAL A 79 -4.58 2.39 0.55
CA VAL A 79 -4.72 1.08 -0.11
C VAL A 79 -3.35 0.50 -0.46
N SER A 80 -2.45 1.29 -1.03
CA SER A 80 -1.10 0.85 -1.41
C SER A 80 -0.27 0.45 -0.18
N ALA A 81 -0.28 1.27 0.87
CA ALA A 81 0.41 0.99 2.13
C ALA A 81 -0.13 -0.28 2.80
N TYR A 82 -1.45 -0.43 2.85
CA TYR A 82 -2.10 -1.61 3.42
C TYR A 82 -1.73 -2.89 2.65
N LEU A 83 -1.82 -2.86 1.32
CA LEU A 83 -1.50 -3.99 0.46
C LEU A 83 0.00 -4.33 0.53
N GLY A 84 0.89 -3.34 0.50
CA GLY A 84 2.33 -3.54 0.63
C GLY A 84 2.69 -4.19 1.97
N ALA A 85 2.08 -3.72 3.06
CA ALA A 85 2.30 -4.31 4.38
C ALA A 85 1.76 -5.74 4.46
N LYS A 86 0.54 -6.00 3.98
CA LYS A 86 -0.10 -7.32 4.06
C LYS A 86 0.52 -8.37 3.14
N LYS A 87 0.91 -7.98 1.92
CA LYS A 87 1.39 -8.92 0.89
C LYS A 87 2.91 -9.10 0.90
N SER A 88 3.66 -8.15 1.46
CA SER A 88 5.13 -8.21 1.46
C SER A 88 5.72 -8.17 2.87
N LEU A 89 5.50 -7.08 3.62
CA LEU A 89 6.20 -6.87 4.89
C LEU A 89 5.84 -7.90 5.96
N ILE A 90 4.55 -8.18 6.17
CA ILE A 90 4.09 -9.11 7.20
C ILE A 90 4.61 -10.53 6.92
N PRO A 91 4.46 -11.10 5.71
CA PRO A 91 5.05 -12.39 5.38
C PRO A 91 6.57 -12.44 5.60
N ALA A 92 7.31 -11.39 5.22
CA ALA A 92 8.76 -11.34 5.42
C ALA A 92 9.14 -11.32 6.91
N LEU A 93 8.40 -10.60 7.75
CA LEU A 93 8.59 -10.61 9.20
C LEU A 93 8.28 -11.98 9.82
N GLU A 94 7.26 -12.69 9.31
CA GLU A 94 6.91 -14.03 9.76
C GLU A 94 7.97 -15.06 9.40
N GLU A 95 8.50 -14.99 8.18
CA GLU A 95 9.62 -15.82 7.73
C GLU A 95 10.87 -15.57 8.59
N LEU A 96 11.22 -14.31 8.81
CA LEU A 96 12.35 -13.93 9.65
C LEU A 96 12.17 -14.39 11.10
N GLN A 97 10.99 -14.16 11.68
CA GLN A 97 10.66 -14.63 13.04
C GLN A 97 10.85 -16.14 13.14
N SER A 98 10.26 -16.92 12.23
CA SER A 98 10.35 -18.39 12.23
C SER A 98 11.80 -18.86 12.06
N GLY A 99 12.58 -18.21 11.19
CA GLY A 99 14.00 -18.50 11.02
C GLY A 99 14.80 -18.28 12.29
N LEU A 100 14.57 -17.17 13.00
CA LEU A 100 15.22 -16.86 14.27
C LEU A 100 14.80 -17.81 15.38
N GLU A 101 13.52 -18.19 15.47
CA GLU A 101 13.02 -19.18 16.44
C GLU A 101 13.64 -20.56 16.23
N LYS A 102 13.75 -21.01 14.97
CA LYS A 102 14.44 -22.26 14.62
C LYS A 102 15.90 -22.21 15.06
N LYS A 103 16.61 -21.11 14.82
CA LYS A 103 18.00 -20.94 15.26
C LYS A 103 18.12 -20.88 16.78
N ALA A 104 17.19 -20.22 17.46
CA ALA A 104 17.16 -20.20 18.92
C ALA A 104 17.07 -21.63 19.50
N GLN A 105 16.22 -22.48 18.92
CA GLN A 105 16.11 -23.89 19.32
C GLN A 105 17.38 -24.69 19.00
N MET A 106 17.96 -24.53 17.82
CA MET A 106 19.20 -25.22 17.43
C MET A 106 20.39 -24.84 18.34
N PHE A 107 20.36 -23.65 18.93
CA PHE A 107 21.43 -23.12 19.77
C PHE A 107 21.11 -23.21 21.27
N SER A 108 20.10 -23.99 21.67
CA SER A 108 19.66 -24.09 23.07
C SER A 108 20.79 -24.52 24.01
N ASP A 109 21.71 -25.34 23.53
CA ASP A 109 22.76 -25.97 24.35
C ASP A 109 24.15 -25.34 24.11
N VAL A 110 24.25 -24.31 23.25
CA VAL A 110 25.52 -23.64 22.92
C VAL A 110 25.77 -22.52 23.92
N ILE A 111 26.62 -22.75 24.92
CA ILE A 111 26.97 -21.75 25.95
C ILE A 111 28.00 -20.75 25.39
N LYS A 112 27.78 -19.46 25.64
CA LYS A 112 28.71 -18.35 25.33
C LYS A 112 28.84 -17.37 26.49
N SER A 113 29.89 -16.55 26.47
CA SER A 113 30.02 -15.38 27.36
C SER A 113 28.98 -14.32 26.98
N GLY A 114 28.20 -13.84 27.96
CA GLY A 114 27.35 -12.66 27.77
C GLY A 114 28.20 -11.40 27.62
N ARG A 115 27.62 -10.32 27.05
CA ARG A 115 28.30 -9.02 27.00
C ARG A 115 27.38 -7.88 27.42
N THR A 116 27.83 -7.09 28.39
CA THR A 116 27.22 -5.81 28.77
C THR A 116 28.28 -4.72 28.71
N HIS A 117 27.95 -3.55 28.17
CA HIS A 117 28.97 -2.52 27.84
C HIS A 117 30.13 -3.05 26.97
N LEU A 118 29.86 -4.09 26.16
CA LEU A 118 30.85 -4.86 25.38
C LEU A 118 31.94 -5.57 26.19
N GLN A 119 31.80 -5.64 27.52
CA GLN A 119 32.68 -6.40 28.41
C GLN A 119 32.09 -7.78 28.72
N ASP A 120 32.94 -8.74 29.08
CA ASP A 120 32.52 -10.10 29.45
C ASP A 120 31.58 -10.09 30.67
N ALA A 121 30.55 -10.93 30.60
CA ALA A 121 29.53 -11.06 31.62
C ALA A 121 29.21 -12.55 31.90
N THR A 122 28.21 -12.79 32.76
CA THR A 122 27.78 -14.15 33.09
C THR A 122 27.33 -14.94 31.84
N PRO A 123 27.55 -16.26 31.78
CA PRO A 123 27.21 -17.07 30.61
C PRO A 123 25.71 -17.07 30.28
N ILE A 124 25.40 -17.15 28.99
CA ILE A 124 24.07 -17.40 28.43
C ILE A 124 24.20 -18.43 27.31
N THR A 125 23.10 -19.02 26.87
CA THR A 125 23.13 -19.81 25.63
C THR A 125 22.94 -18.89 24.42
N LEU A 126 23.55 -19.26 23.29
CA LEU A 126 23.33 -18.55 22.03
C LEU A 126 21.85 -18.63 21.62
N GLY A 127 21.14 -19.69 22.02
CA GLY A 127 19.69 -19.80 21.88
C GLY A 127 18.91 -18.71 22.64
N GLN A 128 19.32 -18.37 23.86
CA GLN A 128 18.71 -17.27 24.63
C GLN A 128 18.93 -15.90 23.96
N GLU A 129 20.08 -15.68 23.34
CA GLU A 129 20.34 -14.45 22.58
C GLU A 129 19.44 -14.36 21.34
N PHE A 130 19.33 -15.44 20.58
CA PHE A 130 18.49 -15.50 19.37
C PHE A 130 16.99 -15.43 19.68
N SER A 131 16.54 -15.96 20.82
CA SER A 131 15.14 -15.84 21.24
C SER A 131 14.75 -14.37 21.50
N GLY A 132 15.69 -13.55 21.98
CA GLY A 132 15.52 -12.10 22.07
C GLY A 132 15.27 -11.44 20.71
N TYR A 133 16.05 -11.81 19.69
CA TYR A 133 15.85 -11.31 18.33
C TYR A 133 14.48 -11.72 17.76
N ALA A 134 14.12 -12.99 17.90
CA ALA A 134 12.81 -13.49 17.47
C ALA A 134 11.65 -12.73 18.13
N ALA A 135 11.75 -12.48 19.44
CA ALA A 135 10.75 -11.71 20.18
C ALA A 135 10.63 -10.26 19.67
N GLN A 136 11.74 -9.61 19.32
CA GLN A 136 11.72 -8.27 18.73
C GLN A 136 10.99 -8.25 17.38
N ILE A 137 11.21 -9.25 16.52
CA ILE A 137 10.51 -9.34 15.23
C ILE A 137 9.01 -9.58 15.44
N LYS A 138 8.63 -10.46 16.36
CA LYS A 138 7.23 -10.70 16.73
C LYS A 138 6.54 -9.39 17.16
N LEU A 139 7.13 -8.65 18.09
CA LEU A 139 6.58 -7.38 18.59
C LEU A 139 6.53 -6.31 17.49
N SER A 140 7.51 -6.28 16.58
CA SER A 140 7.50 -5.38 15.43
C SER A 140 6.34 -5.69 14.47
N LYS A 141 6.07 -6.97 14.20
CA LYS A 141 4.90 -7.39 13.41
C LYS A 141 3.59 -6.94 14.06
N GLU A 142 3.45 -7.10 15.36
CA GLU A 142 2.26 -6.66 16.12
C GLU A 142 2.05 -5.14 16.03
N ARG A 143 3.13 -4.35 16.12
CA ARG A 143 3.08 -2.89 15.95
C ARG A 143 2.60 -2.49 14.55
N VAL A 144 3.11 -3.14 13.50
CA VAL A 144 2.66 -2.91 12.12
C VAL A 144 1.17 -3.23 11.99
N LEU A 145 0.74 -4.40 12.47
CA LEU A 145 -0.68 -4.80 12.43
C LEU A 145 -1.60 -3.79 13.12
N SER A 146 -1.20 -3.28 14.28
CA SER A 146 -1.97 -2.26 15.02
C SER A 146 -2.07 -0.93 14.26
N ALA A 147 -0.99 -0.51 13.59
CA ALA A 147 -1.00 0.69 12.76
C ALA A 147 -1.93 0.52 11.54
N LEU A 148 -1.96 -0.68 10.95
CA LEU A 148 -2.81 -0.96 9.79
C LEU A 148 -4.30 -0.83 10.05
N GLU A 149 -4.78 -0.92 11.30
CA GLU A 149 -6.19 -0.71 11.60
C GLU A 149 -6.66 0.70 11.20
N ARG A 150 -5.78 1.70 11.26
CA ARG A 150 -6.11 3.10 10.96
C ARG A 150 -5.93 3.40 9.48
N ILE A 151 -5.02 2.68 8.83
CA ILE A 151 -4.81 2.73 7.38
C ILE A 151 -6.02 2.17 6.61
N ARG A 152 -6.87 1.34 7.23
CA ARG A 152 -8.09 0.83 6.58
C ARG A 152 -9.16 1.90 6.36
N GLU A 153 -9.09 3.02 7.06
CA GLU A 153 -10.00 4.15 6.84
C GLU A 153 -9.62 4.86 5.54
N LEU A 154 -10.59 5.08 4.65
CA LEU A 154 -10.35 5.67 3.33
C LEU A 154 -11.01 7.05 3.25
N ALA A 155 -10.33 8.00 2.63
CA ALA A 155 -10.84 9.36 2.47
C ALA A 155 -11.93 9.48 1.39
N LEU A 156 -12.04 8.48 0.50
CA LEU A 156 -12.92 8.46 -0.66
C LEU A 156 -14.37 8.81 -0.29
N GLY A 157 -14.97 9.74 -1.04
CA GLY A 157 -16.28 10.31 -0.74
C GLY A 157 -16.20 11.61 0.07
N GLY A 158 -15.04 11.97 0.61
CA GLY A 158 -14.80 13.29 1.19
C GLY A 158 -14.80 14.43 0.17
N THR A 159 -14.53 14.13 -1.10
CA THR A 159 -14.43 15.09 -2.23
C THR A 159 -13.42 16.22 -1.95
N ALA A 160 -13.69 17.46 -2.38
CA ALA A 160 -12.70 18.53 -2.40
C ALA A 160 -12.21 18.96 -1.00
N VAL A 161 -13.11 19.02 -0.01
CA VAL A 161 -12.84 19.58 1.33
C VAL A 161 -13.44 18.76 2.48
N GLY A 162 -13.88 17.53 2.23
CA GLY A 162 -14.41 16.61 3.26
C GLY A 162 -15.93 16.64 3.45
N THR A 163 -16.67 17.49 2.71
CA THR A 163 -18.14 17.62 2.86
C THR A 163 -18.94 16.56 2.11
N GLY A 164 -18.32 15.89 1.13
CA GLY A 164 -19.03 15.01 0.18
C GLY A 164 -19.87 15.77 -0.87
N LEU A 165 -19.63 17.06 -1.09
CA LEU A 165 -20.31 17.79 -2.16
C LEU A 165 -19.90 17.22 -3.53
N ASN A 166 -20.87 17.08 -4.45
CA ASN A 166 -20.71 16.47 -5.78
C ASN A 166 -20.45 14.95 -5.79
N THR A 167 -20.73 14.25 -4.68
CA THR A 167 -20.83 12.78 -4.67
C THR A 167 -22.23 12.33 -4.26
N HIS A 168 -22.59 11.09 -4.60
CA HIS A 168 -23.89 10.53 -4.19
C HIS A 168 -23.86 10.21 -2.68
N PRO A 169 -24.94 10.41 -1.91
CA PRO A 169 -24.95 10.14 -0.46
C PRO A 169 -24.55 8.71 -0.08
N GLU A 170 -24.86 7.73 -0.93
CA GLU A 170 -24.49 6.31 -0.73
C GLU A 170 -23.13 5.92 -1.36
N PHE A 171 -22.37 6.86 -1.92
CA PHE A 171 -21.10 6.56 -2.61
C PHE A 171 -20.04 6.03 -1.64
N ALA A 172 -19.93 6.65 -0.47
CA ALA A 172 -19.05 6.21 0.61
C ALA A 172 -19.89 6.05 1.88
N LYS A 173 -20.11 4.80 2.28
CA LYS A 173 -20.76 4.51 3.57
C LYS A 173 -19.78 4.84 4.70
N LYS A 174 -20.29 5.59 5.67
CA LYS A 174 -19.56 5.95 6.90
C LYS A 174 -19.47 4.76 7.85
#